data_AF-A0A8T4BSJ4-F1
#
_entry.id   AF-A0A8T4BSJ4-F1
#
_cell.length_a   1.000
_cell.length_b   1.000
_cell.length_c   1.000
_cell.angle_alpha   90.00
_cell.angle_beta   90.00
_cell.angle_gamma   90.00
#
_symmetry.space_group_name_H-M   'P 1'
#
loop_
_entity.id
_entity.type
_entity.pdbx_description
1 polymer ?
#
loop_
_entity_poly.entity_id
_entity_poly.type
_entity_poly.pdbx_seq_one_letter_code
_entity_poly.pdbx_strand_id
1 'polypeptide(L)'
;MIGQLIGGLITIIIGIIAVIKLIADAELIVSALSLTFGVTALIWVFKARRSLSKGSSLKELTTHFLLIVIFVLCFSFWNVLIKMLALKDIYGDTIIFLQYLFISFAYIAFVGAAYKIRKIGQEFGFSPQAKNIKKIIKEKKKKK
;
A
#
# COMPACT_ATOMS: atom_id res chain seq x y z
N MET A 1 15.47 -7.10 22.43
CA MET A 1 14.70 -6.40 21.38
C MET A 1 15.58 -5.73 20.32
N ILE A 2 16.62 -4.97 20.69
CA ILE A 2 17.51 -4.27 19.74
C ILE A 2 18.28 -5.25 18.82
N GLY A 3 18.77 -6.37 19.37
CA GLY A 3 19.50 -7.38 18.59
C GLY A 3 18.68 -8.07 17.48
N GLN A 4 17.36 -8.21 17.65
CA GLN A 4 16.49 -8.77 16.61
C GLN A 4 16.23 -7.75 15.48
N LEU A 5 16.16 -6.46 15.80
CA LEU A 5 16.04 -5.38 14.82
C LEU A 5 17.33 -5.22 14.00
N ILE A 6 18.49 -5.28 14.66
CA ILE A 6 19.80 -5.21 14.00
C ILE A 6 20.05 -6.45 13.15
N GLY A 7 19.73 -7.65 13.67
CA GLY A 7 19.83 -8.89 12.90
C GLY A 7 18.96 -8.87 11.63
N GLY A 8 17.70 -8.43 11.74
CA GLY A 8 16.82 -8.28 10.59
C GLY A 8 17.35 -7.27 9.56
N LEU A 9 17.89 -6.14 10.01
CA LEU A 9 18.52 -5.15 9.12
C LEU A 9 19.75 -5.70 8.41
N ILE A 10 20.61 -6.44 9.11
CA ILE A 10 21.81 -7.06 8.52
C ILE A 10 21.42 -8.12 7.49
N THR A 11 20.42 -8.97 7.76
CA THR A 11 19.94 -9.97 6.80
C THR A 11 19.36 -9.31 5.54
N ILE A 12 18.62 -8.19 5.70
CA ILE A 12 18.10 -7.41 4.56
C ILE A 12 19.27 -6.82 3.75
N ILE A 13 20.27 -6.23 4.40
CA ILE A 13 21.43 -5.63 3.73
C ILE A 13 22.24 -6.70 2.98
N ILE A 14 22.47 -7.87 3.58
CA ILE A 14 23.18 -8.98 2.93
C ILE A 14 22.38 -9.50 1.73
N GLY A 15 21.05 -9.63 1.85
CA GLY A 15 20.18 -9.99 0.73
C GLY A 15 20.24 -8.99 -0.42
N ILE A 16 20.26 -7.69 -0.10
CA ILE A 16 20.39 -6.61 -1.09
C ILE A 16 21.76 -6.67 -1.79
N ILE A 17 22.85 -6.83 -1.05
CA ILE A 17 24.21 -6.92 -1.62
C ILE A 17 24.35 -8.17 -2.50
N ALA A 18 23.77 -9.31 -2.09
CA ALA A 18 23.75 -10.53 -2.87
C ALA A 18 23.00 -10.34 -4.20
N VAL A 19 21.84 -9.67 -4.18
CA VAL A 19 21.06 -9.35 -5.38
C VAL A 19 21.82 -8.39 -6.30
N ILE A 20 22.46 -7.35 -5.76
CA ILE A 20 23.24 -6.37 -6.54
C ILE A 20 24.44 -7.02 -7.23
N LYS A 21 25.14 -7.94 -6.55
CA LYS A 21 26.28 -8.64 -7.15
C LYS A 21 25.88 -9.69 -8.18
N LEU A 22 24.68 -10.25 -8.08
CA LEU A 22 24.22 -11.34 -8.94
C LEU A 22 23.45 -10.84 -10.18
N ILE A 23 23.00 -9.58 -10.18
CA ILE A 23 22.10 -9.04 -11.21
C ILE A 23 22.60 -7.66 -11.68
N ALA A 24 23.16 -7.62 -12.90
CA ALA A 24 23.66 -6.39 -13.53
C ALA A 24 22.55 -5.43 -14.01
N ASP A 25 21.28 -5.83 -13.89
CA ASP A 25 20.11 -5.04 -14.29
C ASP A 25 19.54 -4.23 -13.12
N ALA A 26 19.73 -2.91 -13.17
CA ALA A 26 19.18 -1.96 -12.19
C ALA A 26 17.67 -2.14 -12.00
N GLU A 27 16.96 -2.53 -13.06
CA GLU A 27 15.52 -2.75 -13.04
C GLU A 27 15.11 -3.94 -12.16
N LEU A 28 15.93 -4.99 -12.10
CA LEU A 28 15.68 -6.18 -11.30
C LEU A 28 15.98 -5.91 -9.82
N ILE A 29 17.02 -5.13 -9.52
CA ILE A 29 17.35 -4.67 -8.17
C ILE A 29 16.19 -3.84 -7.61
N VAL A 30 15.68 -2.86 -8.37
CA VAL A 30 14.53 -2.04 -7.97
C VAL A 30 13.28 -2.90 -7.75
N SER A 31 13.06 -3.89 -8.62
CA SER A 31 11.91 -4.80 -8.49
C SER A 31 12.01 -5.68 -7.24
N ALA A 32 13.20 -6.21 -6.95
CA ALA A 32 13.46 -7.01 -5.75
C ALA A 32 13.32 -6.19 -4.46
N LEU A 33 13.87 -4.97 -4.44
CA LEU A 33 13.70 -4.03 -3.31
C LEU A 33 12.22 -3.67 -3.10
N SER A 34 11.49 -3.39 -4.18
CA SER A 34 10.06 -3.09 -4.09
C SER A 34 9.28 -4.25 -3.49
N LEU A 35 9.68 -5.49 -3.81
CA LEU A 35 9.07 -6.70 -3.26
C LEU A 35 9.35 -6.87 -1.76
N THR A 36 10.57 -6.60 -1.29
CA THR A 36 10.89 -6.68 0.15
C THR A 36 10.14 -5.63 0.96
N PHE A 37 10.04 -4.39 0.45
CA PHE A 37 9.20 -3.35 1.06
C PHE A 37 7.72 -3.71 1.04
N GLY A 38 7.22 -4.28 -0.06
CA GLY A 38 5.84 -4.75 -0.17
C GLY A 38 5.49 -5.82 0.86
N VAL A 39 6.35 -6.84 1.03
CA VAL A 39 6.14 -7.92 2.01
C VAL A 39 6.15 -7.35 3.42
N THR A 40 7.09 -6.46 3.71
CA THR A 40 7.16 -5.76 4.99
C THR A 40 5.88 -4.97 5.24
N ALA A 41 5.42 -4.18 4.28
CA ALA A 41 4.16 -3.44 4.37
C ALA A 41 2.98 -4.36 4.65
N LEU A 42 2.89 -5.52 3.97
CA LEU A 42 1.82 -6.49 4.20
C LEU A 42 1.81 -7.00 5.64
N ILE A 43 2.98 -7.33 6.21
CA ILE A 43 3.10 -7.77 7.61
C ILE A 43 2.60 -6.69 8.57
N TRP A 44 3.01 -5.43 8.35
CA TRP A 44 2.61 -4.30 9.20
C TRP A 44 1.11 -4.02 9.12
N VAL A 45 0.55 -3.98 7.92
CA VAL A 45 -0.89 -3.76 7.71
C VAL A 45 -1.71 -4.89 8.32
N PHE A 46 -1.24 -6.12 8.20
CA PHE A 46 -1.90 -7.27 8.80
C PHE A 46 -1.89 -7.21 10.33
N LYS A 47 -0.76 -6.84 10.94
CA LYS A 47 -0.67 -6.58 12.39
C LYS A 47 -1.61 -5.44 12.82
N ALA A 48 -1.61 -4.32 12.09
CA ALA A 48 -2.50 -3.20 12.35
C ALA A 48 -3.98 -3.60 12.26
N ARG A 49 -4.37 -4.41 11.27
CA ARG A 49 -5.76 -4.89 11.14
C ARG A 49 -6.18 -5.76 12.33
N ARG A 50 -5.26 -6.59 12.86
CA ARG A 50 -5.52 -7.47 14.00
C ARG A 50 -5.68 -6.70 15.31
N SER A 51 -4.95 -5.59 15.50
CA SER A 51 -5.06 -4.76 16.71
C SER A 51 -6.36 -3.93 16.77
N LEU A 52 -7.06 -3.77 15.65
CA LEU A 52 -8.29 -2.99 15.59
C LEU A 52 -9.54 -3.80 15.98
N SER A 53 -10.47 -3.15 16.69
CA SER A 53 -11.77 -3.70 17.10
C SER A 53 -12.62 -4.13 15.91
N LYS A 54 -13.31 -5.27 16.05
CA LYS A 54 -14.24 -5.79 15.03
C LYS A 54 -15.34 -4.75 14.73
N GLY A 55 -15.64 -4.53 13.45
CA GLY A 55 -16.67 -3.59 13.01
C GLY A 55 -16.29 -2.11 13.03
N SER A 56 -15.08 -1.74 13.45
CA SER A 56 -14.66 -0.33 13.40
C SER A 56 -14.42 0.15 11.97
N SER A 57 -14.78 1.41 11.68
CA SER A 57 -14.51 2.07 10.39
C SER A 57 -13.03 2.03 10.03
N LEU A 58 -12.14 2.13 11.04
CA LEU A 58 -10.69 1.99 10.86
C LEU A 58 -10.30 0.59 10.38
N LYS A 59 -10.86 -0.48 10.97
CA LYS A 59 -10.53 -1.86 10.57
C LYS A 59 -10.96 -2.16 9.13
N GLU A 60 -12.09 -1.60 8.72
CA GLU A 60 -12.57 -1.71 7.35
C GLU A 60 -11.64 -0.95 6.38
N LEU A 61 -11.21 0.26 6.73
CA LEU A 61 -10.20 1.01 5.97
C LEU A 61 -8.88 0.23 5.86
N THR A 62 -8.37 -0.32 6.96
CA THR A 62 -7.14 -1.13 6.96
C THR A 62 -7.30 -2.39 6.11
N THR A 63 -8.52 -2.94 5.98
CA THR A 63 -8.79 -4.09 5.11
C THR A 63 -8.70 -3.70 3.63
N HIS A 64 -9.21 -2.53 3.23
CA HIS A 64 -9.03 -2.02 1.86
C HIS A 64 -7.55 -1.74 1.58
N PHE A 65 -6.84 -1.15 2.55
CA PHE A 65 -5.40 -0.92 2.43
C PHE A 65 -4.61 -2.23 2.29
N LEU A 66 -4.99 -3.27 3.02
CA LEU A 66 -4.41 -4.60 2.88
C LEU A 66 -4.62 -5.17 1.46
N LEU A 67 -5.81 -5.03 0.88
CA LEU A 67 -6.09 -5.46 -0.48
C LEU A 67 -5.22 -4.72 -1.50
N ILE A 68 -5.05 -3.40 -1.35
CA ILE A 68 -4.16 -2.60 -2.22
C ILE A 68 -2.73 -3.16 -2.16
N VAL A 69 -2.21 -3.36 -0.94
CA VAL A 69 -0.84 -3.89 -0.75
C VAL A 69 -0.69 -5.28 -1.38
N ILE A 70 -1.69 -6.16 -1.25
CA ILE A 70 -1.69 -7.48 -1.88
C ILE A 70 -1.61 -7.36 -3.40
N PHE A 71 -2.46 -6.53 -4.04
CA PHE A 71 -2.45 -6.38 -5.49
C PHE A 71 -1.17 -5.75 -6.02
N VAL A 72 -0.62 -4.75 -5.32
CA VAL A 72 0.68 -4.15 -5.66
C VAL A 72 1.82 -5.16 -5.52
N LEU A 73 1.75 -6.04 -4.52
CA LEU A 73 2.69 -7.14 -4.36
C LEU A 73 2.58 -8.16 -5.49
N CYS A 74 1.37 -8.57 -5.87
CA CYS A 74 1.15 -9.47 -7.00
C CYS A 74 1.68 -8.87 -8.30
N PHE A 75 1.44 -7.58 -8.54
CA PHE A 75 2.03 -6.84 -9.65
C PHE A 75 3.56 -6.91 -9.65
N SER A 76 4.17 -6.62 -8.50
CA SER A 76 5.63 -6.57 -8.35
C SER A 76 6.25 -7.96 -8.52
N PHE A 77 5.63 -8.97 -7.92
CA PHE A 77 6.04 -10.37 -8.05
C PHE A 77 5.93 -10.86 -9.50
N TRP A 78 4.83 -10.55 -10.19
CA TRP A 78 4.64 -10.92 -11.58
C TRP A 78 5.67 -10.26 -12.51
N ASN A 79 5.96 -8.96 -12.29
CA ASN A 79 6.99 -8.25 -13.06
C ASN A 79 8.38 -8.89 -12.88
N VAL A 80 8.73 -9.30 -11.65
CA VAL A 80 9.98 -10.03 -11.38
C VAL A 80 9.99 -11.36 -12.14
N LEU A 81 8.89 -12.13 -12.13
CA LEU A 81 8.79 -13.39 -12.86
C LEU A 81 8.95 -13.21 -14.38
N ILE A 82 8.29 -12.20 -14.97
CA ILE A 82 8.43 -11.91 -16.41
C ILE A 82 9.89 -11.70 -16.78
N LYS A 83 10.63 -10.94 -15.96
CA LYS A 83 12.04 -10.63 -16.20
C LYS A 83 12.98 -11.80 -15.95
N MET A 84 12.82 -12.47 -14.81
CA MET A 84 13.72 -13.58 -14.43
C MET A 84 13.61 -14.79 -15.36
N LEU A 85 12.41 -15.05 -15.89
CA LEU A 85 12.15 -16.20 -16.76
C LEU A 85 12.08 -15.82 -18.25
N ALA A 86 12.39 -14.56 -18.59
CA ALA A 86 12.25 -14.03 -19.96
C ALA A 86 10.88 -14.35 -20.59
N LEU A 87 9.80 -14.33 -19.80
CA LEU A 87 8.46 -14.78 -20.25
C LEU A 87 7.93 -13.92 -21.39
N LYS A 88 8.41 -12.67 -21.51
CA LYS A 88 8.08 -11.78 -22.62
C LYS A 88 8.57 -12.36 -23.95
N ASP A 89 9.73 -13.00 -23.97
CA ASP A 89 10.30 -13.57 -25.20
C ASP A 89 9.55 -14.85 -25.60
N ILE A 90 8.97 -15.56 -24.63
CA ILE A 90 8.24 -16.83 -24.84
C ILE A 90 6.77 -16.60 -25.19
N TYR A 91 6.08 -15.70 -24.48
CA TYR A 91 4.62 -15.51 -24.56
C TYR A 91 4.21 -14.17 -25.18
N GLY A 92 5.18 -13.33 -25.57
CA GLY A 92 4.95 -12.00 -26.13
C GLY A 92 4.32 -11.04 -25.12
N ASP A 93 3.67 -9.99 -25.62
CA ASP A 93 3.09 -8.93 -24.79
C ASP A 93 1.86 -9.35 -23.97
N THR A 94 1.30 -10.54 -24.22
CA THR A 94 0.12 -11.03 -23.49
C THR A 94 0.42 -11.27 -22.00
N ILE A 95 1.64 -11.69 -21.66
CA ILE A 95 2.08 -11.89 -20.26
C ILE A 95 2.07 -10.57 -19.48
N ILE A 96 2.25 -9.45 -20.20
CA ILE A 96 2.26 -8.09 -19.67
C ILE A 96 0.82 -7.63 -19.35
N PHE A 97 -0.21 -8.18 -19.99
CA PHE A 97 -1.59 -7.83 -19.64
C PHE A 97 -1.92 -8.21 -18.19
N LEU A 98 -1.40 -9.35 -17.71
CA LEU A 98 -1.69 -9.83 -16.36
C LEU A 98 -1.14 -8.91 -15.27
N GLN A 99 0.01 -8.27 -15.47
CA GLN A 99 0.48 -7.24 -14.52
C GLN A 99 -0.47 -6.04 -14.47
N TYR A 100 -0.97 -5.58 -15.62
CA TYR A 100 -1.87 -4.43 -15.66
C TYR A 100 -3.23 -4.74 -15.01
N LEU A 101 -3.64 -6.00 -15.02
CA LEU A 101 -4.82 -6.46 -14.31
C LEU A 101 -4.64 -6.34 -12.78
N PHE A 102 -3.48 -6.74 -12.23
CA PHE A 102 -3.21 -6.56 -10.80
C PHE A 102 -3.22 -5.09 -10.36
N ILE A 103 -2.55 -4.20 -11.11
CA ILE A 103 -2.52 -2.78 -10.75
C ILE A 103 -3.90 -2.12 -10.90
N SER A 104 -4.71 -2.55 -11.87
CA SER A 104 -6.08 -2.07 -12.03
C SER A 104 -6.94 -2.41 -10.81
N PHE A 105 -6.82 -3.63 -10.27
CA PHE A 105 -7.50 -3.99 -9.03
C PHE A 105 -6.97 -3.23 -7.82
N ALA A 106 -5.67 -2.92 -7.76
CA ALA A 106 -5.12 -2.06 -6.73
C ALA A 106 -5.77 -0.66 -6.76
N TYR A 107 -5.97 -0.07 -7.95
CA TYR A 107 -6.67 1.21 -8.10
C TYR A 107 -8.15 1.13 -7.68
N ILE A 108 -8.86 0.06 -8.01
CA ILE A 108 -10.25 -0.13 -7.57
C ILE A 108 -10.31 -0.20 -6.04
N ALA A 109 -9.42 -0.97 -5.41
CA ALA A 109 -9.33 -1.05 -3.95
C ALA A 109 -8.96 0.31 -3.33
N PHE A 110 -8.10 1.08 -4.00
CA PHE A 110 -7.73 2.44 -3.59
C PHE A 110 -8.90 3.41 -3.60
N VAL A 111 -9.77 3.37 -4.62
CA VAL A 111 -11.01 4.15 -4.66
C VAL A 111 -11.90 3.82 -3.46
N GLY A 112 -12.04 2.54 -3.13
CA GLY A 112 -12.77 2.10 -1.94
C GLY A 112 -12.18 2.64 -0.64
N ALA A 113 -10.85 2.60 -0.51
CA ALA A 113 -10.15 3.18 0.64
C ALA A 113 -10.34 4.70 0.74
N ALA A 114 -10.23 5.44 -0.36
CA ALA A 114 -10.43 6.88 -0.42
C ALA A 114 -11.85 7.29 -0.01
N TYR A 115 -12.86 6.53 -0.47
CA TYR A 115 -14.25 6.73 -0.04
C TYR A 115 -14.41 6.55 1.47
N LYS A 116 -13.78 5.52 2.06
CA LYS A 116 -13.81 5.29 3.52
C LYS A 116 -13.07 6.37 4.30
N ILE A 117 -11.92 6.85 3.82
CA ILE A 117 -11.21 7.97 4.42
C ILE A 117 -12.10 9.21 4.45
N ARG A 118 -12.78 9.53 3.34
CA ARG A 118 -13.74 10.63 3.30
C ARG A 118 -14.84 10.46 4.35
N LYS A 119 -15.42 9.26 4.47
CA LYS A 119 -16.48 8.99 5.46
C LYS A 119 -15.97 9.18 6.90
N ILE A 120 -14.80 8.63 7.23
CA ILE A 120 -14.15 8.81 8.54
C ILE A 120 -13.83 10.29 8.78
N GLY A 121 -13.33 11.00 7.76
CA GLY A 121 -13.08 12.43 7.82
C GLY A 121 -14.35 13.22 8.13
N GLN A 122 -15.50 12.86 7.56
CA GLN A 122 -16.77 13.52 7.88
C GLN A 122 -17.27 13.20 9.30
N GLU A 123 -17.05 11.97 9.79
CA GLU A 123 -17.46 11.52 11.12
C GLU A 123 -16.58 12.09 12.25
N PHE A 124 -15.26 12.11 12.05
CA PHE A 124 -14.26 12.43 13.08
C PHE A 124 -13.50 13.75 12.84
N GLY A 125 -13.44 14.23 11.60
CA GLY A 125 -12.63 15.38 11.19
C GLY A 125 -13.47 16.57 10.76
N PHE A 126 -13.90 17.41 11.69
CA PHE A 126 -14.42 18.76 11.40
C PHE A 126 -15.92 18.91 11.07
N SER A 127 -16.78 17.88 11.08
CA SER A 127 -18.23 18.15 11.03
C SER A 127 -18.72 19.01 12.22
N PRO A 128 -18.27 18.76 13.47
CA PRO A 128 -18.62 19.62 14.60
C PRO A 128 -17.95 21.00 14.54
N GLN A 129 -16.64 21.06 14.22
CA GLN A 129 -15.90 22.32 14.12
C GLN A 129 -16.40 23.20 12.96
N ALA A 130 -16.70 22.62 11.80
CA ALA A 130 -17.27 23.35 10.65
C ALA A 130 -18.70 23.84 10.91
N LYS A 131 -19.51 23.09 11.68
CA LYS A 131 -20.82 23.57 12.15
C LYS A 131 -20.68 24.79 13.06
N ASN A 132 -19.73 24.77 14.00
CA ASN A 132 -19.47 25.92 14.89
C ASN A 132 -18.98 27.14 14.11
N ILE A 133 -18.06 26.97 13.15
CA ILE A 133 -17.59 28.07 12.29
C ILE A 133 -18.75 28.65 11.46
N LYS A 134 -19.60 27.81 10.85
CA LYS A 134 -20.79 28.28 10.14
C LYS A 134 -21.76 29.06 11.03
N LYS A 135 -21.92 28.64 12.29
CA LYS A 135 -22.80 29.31 13.27
C LYS A 135 -22.26 30.69 13.63
N ILE A 136 -20.96 30.80 13.91
CA ILE A 136 -20.27 32.08 14.19
C ILE A 136 -20.35 33.04 12.99
N ILE A 137 -20.18 32.54 11.76
CA ILE A 137 -20.31 33.35 10.53
C ILE A 137 -21.75 33.87 10.36
N LYS A 138 -22.76 33.03 10.64
CA LYS A 138 -24.18 33.44 10.58
C LYS A 138 -24.52 34.51 11.63
N GLU A 139 -24.01 34.38 12.84
CA GLU A 139 -24.22 35.38 13.91
C GLU A 139 -23.55 36.71 13.59
N LYS A 140 -22.32 36.70 13.03
CA LYS A 140 -21.65 37.93 12.58
C LYS A 140 -22.39 38.63 11.43
N LYS A 141 -23.04 37.88 10.54
CA LYS A 141 -23.86 38.45 9.45
C LYS A 141 -25.20 39.02 9.92
N LYS A 142 -25.77 38.55 11.04
CA LYS A 142 -27.01 39.09 11.61
C LYS A 142 -26.82 40.35 12.48
N LYS A 143 -25.58 40.63 12.91
CA LYS A 143 -25.21 41.81 13.70
C LYS A 143 -24.70 43.00 12.85
N LYS A 144 -24.66 42.84 11.53
CA LYS A 144 -24.51 43.92 10.55
C LYS A 144 -25.86 44.20 9.94
#